data_AF-A0ABD2FR26-F1
#
_entry.id   AF-A0ABD2FR26-F1
#
_cell.length_a   1.000
_cell.length_b   1.000
_cell.length_c   1.000
_cell.angle_alpha   90.00
_cell.angle_beta   90.00
_cell.angle_gamma   90.00
#
_symmetry.space_group_name_H-M   'P 1'
#
loop_
_entity.id
_entity.type
_entity.pdbx_description
1 polymer ?
#
loop_
_entity_poly.entity_id
_entity_poly.type
_entity_poly.pdbx_seq_one_letter_code
_entity_poly.pdbx_strand_id
1 'polypeptide(L)'
;METPSDSESLCFPVYELDLEDDLRRLGVATRRRAEFRSGPRSRFEFDSGSSSAAVGGQQEDVVDPQGTRWRCFSTGGPESRVNMSVLQPYLRVLSHGGYYGDGMNDIIVFASCYLPKNSLVNYQQVMDHLFRYVVGTLDLMVRENYLMVYLCAGGQRDKLPGISWLRECYTTINHRLRKNLKGFYVVHPTWYIKALATIIKPFISSKFSRKLQFVESLQELSLLVPVDQVQIPAAVSQYDEKL
;
A
#
# COMPACT_ATOMS: atom_id res chain seq x y z
N MET A 1 32.59 -17.81 -42.82
CA MET A 1 32.19 -16.87 -41.74
C MET A 1 30.68 -16.96 -41.65
N GLU A 2 30.17 -17.75 -40.70
CA GLU A 2 28.75 -17.86 -40.41
C GLU A 2 28.52 -17.42 -38.97
N THR A 3 27.56 -16.52 -38.77
CA THR A 3 27.09 -16.03 -37.47
C THR A 3 26.02 -16.96 -36.92
N PRO A 4 26.05 -17.39 -35.65
CA PRO A 4 24.88 -18.00 -35.04
C PRO A 4 23.93 -16.93 -34.48
N SER A 5 22.66 -17.29 -34.57
CA SER A 5 21.46 -16.57 -34.18
C SER A 5 21.14 -16.80 -32.70
N ASP A 6 21.21 -15.77 -31.86
CA ASP A 6 20.79 -15.83 -30.46
C ASP A 6 19.27 -15.61 -30.34
N SER A 7 18.53 -16.72 -30.42
CA SER A 7 17.18 -16.84 -29.86
C SER A 7 17.27 -17.71 -28.60
N GLU A 8 17.58 -17.09 -27.47
CA GLU A 8 17.36 -17.70 -26.15
C GLU A 8 16.39 -16.84 -25.35
N SER A 9 15.11 -17.19 -25.47
CA SER A 9 14.08 -16.85 -24.49
C SER A 9 14.47 -17.47 -23.14
N LEU A 10 15.02 -16.66 -22.25
CA LEU A 10 15.29 -17.08 -20.88
C LEU A 10 13.96 -17.24 -20.13
N CYS A 11 13.57 -18.51 -19.97
CA CYS A 11 12.63 -18.97 -18.97
C CYS A 11 13.20 -18.56 -17.60
N PHE A 12 12.61 -17.54 -16.98
CA PHE A 12 12.98 -17.16 -15.62
C PHE A 12 12.67 -18.35 -14.70
N PRO A 13 13.67 -18.95 -14.05
CA PRO A 13 13.40 -20.03 -13.14
C PRO A 13 12.62 -19.47 -11.95
N VAL A 14 11.48 -20.10 -11.70
CA VAL A 14 10.67 -19.94 -10.49
C VAL A 14 11.47 -20.53 -9.33
N TYR A 15 12.49 -19.81 -8.88
CA TYR A 15 13.04 -20.00 -7.55
C TYR A 15 12.20 -19.15 -6.62
N GLU A 16 11.19 -19.80 -6.07
CA GLU A 16 10.48 -19.39 -4.87
C GLU A 16 11.52 -19.30 -3.74
N LEU A 17 12.25 -18.17 -3.69
CA LEU A 17 13.17 -17.86 -2.62
C LEU A 17 12.35 -17.72 -1.34
N ASP A 18 12.52 -18.70 -0.46
CA ASP A 18 11.98 -18.80 0.90
C ASP A 18 12.61 -17.71 1.80
N LEU A 19 12.35 -16.47 1.43
CA LEU A 19 12.85 -15.25 2.07
C LEU A 19 12.26 -15.08 3.48
N GLU A 20 11.15 -15.76 3.75
CA GLU A 20 10.60 -15.93 5.09
C GLU A 20 11.52 -16.77 5.97
N ASP A 21 12.11 -17.85 5.46
CA ASP A 21 13.12 -18.65 6.18
C ASP A 21 14.44 -17.90 6.39
N ASP A 22 14.89 -17.05 5.45
CA ASP A 22 16.07 -16.22 5.67
C ASP A 22 15.83 -15.11 6.71
N LEU A 23 14.63 -14.53 6.75
CA LEU A 23 14.22 -13.65 7.85
C LEU A 23 14.06 -14.39 9.19
N ARG A 24 13.62 -15.66 9.17
CA ARG A 24 13.58 -16.54 10.35
C ARG A 24 15.00 -16.84 10.83
N ARG A 25 15.97 -17.04 9.93
CA ARG A 25 17.40 -17.23 10.25
C ARG A 25 18.06 -15.97 10.82
N LEU A 26 17.60 -14.79 10.44
CA LEU A 26 18.01 -13.50 11.02
C LEU A 26 17.34 -13.17 12.36
N GLY A 27 16.52 -14.09 12.93
CA GLY A 27 15.93 -13.96 14.26
C GLY A 27 14.73 -13.02 14.35
N VAL A 28 14.10 -12.67 13.22
CA VAL A 28 13.08 -11.60 13.17
C VAL A 28 11.63 -12.11 13.33
N ALA A 29 11.34 -13.41 13.14
CA ALA A 29 9.96 -13.95 13.16
C ALA A 29 9.73 -15.05 14.22
N THR A 30 8.55 -15.07 14.84
CA THR A 30 8.10 -16.11 15.80
C THR A 30 7.15 -17.14 15.17
N ARG A 31 7.23 -18.37 15.69
CA ARG A 31 6.56 -19.61 15.22
C ARG A 31 5.03 -19.57 15.35
N ARG A 32 4.31 -19.97 14.28
CA ARG A 32 3.21 -20.98 14.30
C ARG A 32 2.71 -21.30 12.88
N ARG A 33 2.43 -22.58 12.63
CA ARG A 33 2.03 -23.22 11.37
C ARG A 33 0.54 -23.52 11.43
N ALA A 34 -0.21 -23.28 10.34
CA ALA A 34 -1.45 -23.97 10.04
C ALA A 34 -1.74 -23.92 8.53
N GLU A 35 -2.15 -25.07 8.00
CA GLU A 35 -2.27 -25.43 6.59
C GLU A 35 -3.53 -24.87 5.92
N PHE A 36 -3.44 -24.56 4.62
CA PHE A 36 -4.50 -24.01 3.78
C PHE A 36 -5.24 -25.14 3.04
N ARG A 37 -6.58 -25.07 2.98
CA ARG A 37 -7.41 -25.87 2.06
C ARG A 37 -8.44 -24.96 1.38
N SER A 38 -8.45 -24.96 0.05
CA SER A 38 -9.19 -24.06 -0.84
C SER A 38 -10.62 -24.56 -1.12
N GLY A 39 -11.58 -23.63 -1.25
CA GLY A 39 -12.94 -23.90 -1.73
C GLY A 39 -13.42 -22.83 -2.74
N PRO A 40 -14.36 -23.13 -3.66
CA PRO A 40 -14.51 -22.41 -4.92
C PRO A 40 -15.55 -21.28 -4.91
N ARG A 41 -15.30 -20.29 -5.79
CA ARG A 41 -16.07 -19.05 -6.03
C ARG A 41 -17.34 -19.31 -6.84
N SER A 42 -18.48 -18.73 -6.44
CA SER A 42 -19.66 -18.55 -7.30
C SER A 42 -19.84 -17.09 -7.69
N ARG A 43 -20.31 -16.88 -8.92
CA ARG A 43 -20.46 -15.61 -9.65
C ARG A 43 -21.93 -15.22 -9.64
N PHE A 44 -22.26 -13.99 -9.26
CA PHE A 44 -23.61 -13.44 -9.40
C PHE A 44 -23.56 -12.02 -9.98
N GLU A 45 -24.43 -11.82 -10.98
CA GLU A 45 -24.68 -10.58 -11.72
C GLU A 45 -25.66 -9.69 -10.93
N PHE A 46 -25.55 -8.37 -11.09
CA PHE A 46 -26.42 -7.40 -10.39
C PHE A 46 -26.89 -6.30 -11.33
N ASP A 47 -28.17 -5.97 -11.21
CA ASP A 47 -28.91 -4.94 -11.94
C ASP A 47 -29.02 -3.66 -11.10
N SER A 48 -29.05 -2.51 -11.77
CA SER A 48 -28.71 -1.19 -11.24
C SER A 48 -29.92 -0.28 -11.00
N GLY A 49 -29.91 0.46 -9.88
CA GLY A 49 -30.88 1.53 -9.57
C GLY A 49 -30.30 2.60 -8.63
N SER A 50 -30.47 3.87 -9.00
CA SER A 50 -29.95 5.15 -8.46
C SER A 50 -30.42 5.51 -7.02
N SER A 51 -29.92 6.48 -6.22
CA SER A 51 -29.00 7.65 -6.33
C SER A 51 -28.86 8.33 -4.93
N SER A 52 -27.71 8.93 -4.57
CA SER A 52 -27.44 10.37 -4.29
C SER A 52 -26.24 10.71 -3.34
N ALA A 53 -25.08 11.00 -3.95
CA ALA A 53 -24.11 12.12 -3.80
C ALA A 53 -23.55 12.64 -2.43
N ALA A 54 -22.22 12.47 -2.25
CA ALA A 54 -21.26 13.36 -1.56
C ALA A 54 -19.77 13.18 -2.03
N VAL A 55 -19.32 14.06 -2.92
CA VAL A 55 -17.93 14.50 -3.21
C VAL A 55 -16.75 13.52 -3.04
N GLY A 56 -16.19 13.13 -4.19
CA GLY A 56 -14.98 12.33 -4.34
C GLY A 56 -15.24 11.14 -5.25
N GLY A 57 -15.78 11.40 -6.46
CA GLY A 57 -16.18 10.35 -7.41
C GLY A 57 -16.85 9.17 -6.71
N GLN A 58 -17.94 9.42 -5.98
CA GLN A 58 -18.59 8.37 -5.19
C GLN A 58 -19.10 7.28 -6.14
N GLN A 59 -18.31 6.23 -6.28
CA GLN A 59 -18.89 4.93 -6.50
C GLN A 59 -19.63 4.62 -5.20
N GLU A 60 -20.95 4.84 -5.21
CA GLU A 60 -21.82 4.64 -4.05
C GLU A 60 -21.62 3.23 -3.52
N ASP A 61 -21.48 3.11 -2.19
CA ASP A 61 -21.32 1.81 -1.56
C ASP A 61 -22.62 1.03 -1.74
N VAL A 62 -22.54 -0.11 -2.42
CA VAL A 62 -23.69 -1.01 -2.59
C VAL A 62 -23.83 -1.84 -1.32
N VAL A 63 -25.02 -1.83 -0.73
CA VAL A 63 -25.32 -2.62 0.47
C VAL A 63 -25.87 -3.97 0.03
N ASP A 64 -25.24 -5.06 0.47
CA ASP A 64 -25.76 -6.40 0.22
C ASP A 64 -26.93 -6.76 1.16
N PRO A 65 -27.67 -7.85 0.91
CA PRO A 65 -28.79 -8.27 1.78
C PRO A 65 -28.39 -8.55 3.24
N GLN A 66 -27.09 -8.68 3.53
CA GLN A 66 -26.56 -8.89 4.88
C GLN A 66 -26.19 -7.57 5.57
N GLY A 67 -26.37 -6.42 4.90
CA GLY A 67 -26.02 -5.09 5.41
C GLY A 67 -24.55 -4.72 5.21
N THR A 68 -23.78 -5.50 4.46
CA THR A 68 -22.37 -5.20 4.20
C THR A 68 -22.27 -4.15 3.10
N ARG A 69 -21.49 -3.10 3.35
CA ARG A 69 -21.20 -2.05 2.37
C ARG A 69 -20.04 -2.48 1.49
N TRP A 70 -20.27 -2.52 0.18
CA TRP A 70 -19.28 -2.86 -0.83
C TRP A 70 -18.98 -1.68 -1.74
N ARG A 71 -17.71 -1.32 -1.86
CA ARG A 71 -17.23 -0.35 -2.85
C ARG A 71 -16.52 -1.07 -3.98
N CYS A 72 -16.94 -0.83 -5.20
CA CYS A 72 -16.21 -1.27 -6.38
C CYS A 72 -15.15 -0.23 -6.75
N PHE A 73 -14.01 -0.67 -7.26
CA PHE A 73 -12.99 0.18 -7.86
C PHE A 73 -12.63 -0.37 -9.24
N SER A 74 -12.70 0.49 -10.26
CA SER A 74 -12.37 0.17 -11.66
C SER A 74 -11.01 0.80 -12.04
N THR A 75 -9.95 0.37 -11.34
CA THR A 75 -8.59 0.90 -11.49
C THR A 75 -7.84 0.28 -12.69
N GLY A 76 -8.32 0.53 -13.91
CA GLY A 76 -7.66 0.13 -15.16
C GLY A 76 -7.37 -1.38 -15.31
N GLY A 77 -8.10 -2.22 -14.57
CA GLY A 77 -7.97 -3.67 -14.48
C GLY A 77 -9.30 -4.34 -14.10
N PRO A 78 -9.32 -5.60 -13.63
CA PRO A 78 -10.55 -6.24 -13.17
C PRO A 78 -11.15 -5.48 -11.99
N GLU A 79 -12.48 -5.35 -11.98
CA GLU A 79 -13.18 -4.65 -10.90
C GLU A 79 -12.85 -5.26 -9.54
N SER A 80 -12.38 -4.41 -8.62
CA SER A 80 -12.05 -4.82 -7.26
C SER A 80 -13.17 -4.44 -6.32
N ARG A 81 -13.76 -5.43 -5.62
CA ARG A 81 -14.78 -5.19 -4.58
C ARG A 81 -14.14 -5.14 -3.20
N VAL A 82 -14.46 -4.09 -2.46
CA VAL A 82 -13.92 -3.80 -1.13
C VAL A 82 -15.05 -3.74 -0.12
N ASN A 83 -14.94 -4.52 0.95
CA ASN A 83 -15.86 -4.45 2.07
C ASN A 83 -15.57 -3.20 2.91
N MET A 84 -16.39 -2.17 2.77
CA MET A 84 -16.23 -0.91 3.51
C MET A 84 -16.66 -1.01 4.97
N SER A 85 -17.52 -1.99 5.32
CA SER A 85 -17.95 -2.21 6.70
C SER A 85 -16.79 -2.61 7.60
N VAL A 86 -15.85 -3.44 7.12
CA VAL A 86 -14.66 -3.83 7.91
C VAL A 86 -13.56 -2.76 7.92
N LEU A 87 -13.57 -1.84 6.94
CA LEU A 87 -12.51 -0.84 6.77
C LEU A 87 -12.78 0.49 7.47
N GLN A 88 -14.02 0.76 7.89
CA GLN A 88 -14.40 2.02 8.53
C GLN A 88 -13.41 2.53 9.60
N PRO A 89 -12.85 1.69 10.49
CA PRO A 89 -11.88 2.14 11.50
C PRO A 89 -10.52 2.58 10.93
N TYR A 90 -10.19 2.16 9.72
CA TYR A 90 -8.84 2.25 9.12
C TYR A 90 -8.78 3.22 7.93
N LEU A 91 -9.89 3.85 7.54
CA LEU A 91 -9.94 4.73 6.36
C LEU A 91 -8.99 5.93 6.47
N ARG A 92 -8.68 6.35 7.69
CA ARG A 92 -7.70 7.43 7.98
C ARG A 92 -6.26 7.07 7.63
N VAL A 93 -5.98 5.82 7.26
CA VAL A 93 -4.64 5.39 6.82
C VAL A 93 -4.16 6.18 5.61
N LEU A 94 -5.08 6.67 4.77
CA LEU A 94 -4.77 7.42 3.56
C LEU A 94 -5.45 8.80 3.62
N SER A 95 -4.71 9.85 3.28
CA SER A 95 -5.23 11.22 3.23
C SER A 95 -4.53 12.05 2.15
N HIS A 96 -5.18 13.12 1.70
CA HIS A 96 -4.58 14.14 0.84
C HIS A 96 -3.89 15.18 1.73
N GLY A 97 -2.61 15.43 1.48
CA GLY A 97 -1.77 16.35 2.24
C GLY A 97 -1.58 17.70 1.57
N GLY A 98 -2.40 18.03 0.56
CA GLY A 98 -2.26 19.24 -0.24
C GLY A 98 -1.50 19.01 -1.55
N TYR A 99 -0.95 20.08 -2.10
CA TYR A 99 -0.28 20.09 -3.39
C TYR A 99 1.17 20.55 -3.28
N TYR A 100 2.05 20.06 -4.16
CA TYR A 100 3.44 20.50 -4.23
C TYR A 100 3.78 21.18 -5.57
N GLY A 101 4.74 22.11 -5.52
CA GLY A 101 5.24 22.83 -6.68
C GLY A 101 4.29 23.96 -7.10
N ASP A 102 3.89 23.94 -8.36
CA ASP A 102 2.91 24.85 -8.98
C ASP A 102 1.45 24.51 -8.63
N GLY A 103 1.22 23.60 -7.67
CA GLY A 103 -0.11 23.14 -7.29
C GLY A 103 -0.67 22.01 -8.16
N MET A 104 0.10 21.53 -9.14
CA MET A 104 -0.37 20.51 -10.09
C MET A 104 -0.16 19.07 -9.60
N ASN A 105 0.61 18.88 -8.53
CA ASN A 105 1.02 17.56 -8.09
C ASN A 105 0.52 17.26 -6.68
N ASP A 106 -0.12 16.11 -6.51
CA ASP A 106 -0.73 15.72 -5.24
C ASP A 106 0.32 15.27 -4.21
N ILE A 107 0.10 15.60 -2.94
CA ILE A 107 0.80 14.98 -1.81
C ILE A 107 -0.16 13.98 -1.19
N ILE A 108 0.20 12.70 -1.23
CA ILE A 108 -0.60 11.64 -0.60
C ILE A 108 0.11 11.16 0.66
N VAL A 109 -0.63 11.12 1.76
CA VAL A 109 -0.10 10.77 3.07
C VAL A 109 -0.64 9.40 3.47
N PHE A 110 0.26 8.48 3.79
CA PHE A 110 -0.04 7.18 4.35
C PHE A 110 0.40 7.12 5.81
N ALA A 111 -0.57 7.02 6.72
CA ALA A 111 -0.35 7.04 8.16
C ALA A 111 -0.49 5.63 8.75
N SER A 112 0.65 4.98 8.95
CA SER A 112 0.75 3.63 9.51
C SER A 112 0.14 3.44 10.91
N CYS A 113 0.00 4.53 11.69
CA CYS A 113 -0.59 4.46 13.03
C CYS A 113 -2.05 3.98 12.98
N TYR A 114 -2.75 4.17 11.86
CA TYR A 114 -4.12 3.73 11.61
C TYR A 114 -4.20 2.34 10.96
N LEU A 115 -3.11 1.61 10.79
CA LEU A 115 -3.16 0.23 10.32
C LEU A 115 -3.74 -0.73 11.37
N PRO A 116 -4.48 -1.78 10.95
CA PRO A 116 -4.89 -2.85 11.84
C PRO A 116 -3.67 -3.54 12.46
N LYS A 117 -3.84 -4.04 13.68
CA LYS A 117 -2.83 -4.88 14.33
C LYS A 117 -2.92 -6.31 13.82
N ASN A 118 -1.78 -6.98 13.70
CA ASN A 118 -1.65 -8.37 13.27
C ASN A 118 -2.28 -9.39 14.24
N SER A 119 -2.64 -8.95 15.46
CA SER A 119 -3.41 -9.74 16.42
C SER A 119 -4.91 -9.85 16.09
N LEU A 120 -5.39 -9.14 15.06
CA LEU A 120 -6.77 -9.21 14.60
C LEU A 120 -7.07 -10.58 13.98
N VAL A 121 -8.17 -11.22 14.38
CA VAL A 121 -8.57 -12.57 13.92
C VAL A 121 -8.63 -12.66 12.39
N ASN A 122 -9.17 -11.62 11.74
CA ASN A 122 -9.31 -11.56 10.28
C ASN A 122 -8.29 -10.60 9.63
N TYR A 123 -7.09 -10.46 10.23
CA TYR A 123 -6.08 -9.49 9.80
C TYR A 123 -5.78 -9.54 8.29
N GLN A 124 -5.53 -10.73 7.74
CA GLN A 124 -5.20 -10.89 6.32
C GLN A 124 -6.34 -10.38 5.42
N GLN A 125 -7.58 -10.76 5.71
CA GLN A 125 -8.74 -10.30 4.93
C GLN A 125 -8.92 -8.78 5.02
N VAL A 126 -8.76 -8.21 6.23
CA VAL A 126 -8.87 -6.76 6.43
C VAL A 126 -7.75 -6.02 5.69
N MET A 127 -6.52 -6.51 5.74
CA MET A 127 -5.38 -5.95 5.01
C MET A 127 -5.58 -6.02 3.50
N ASP A 128 -6.11 -7.12 2.98
CA ASP A 128 -6.40 -7.27 1.54
C ASP A 128 -7.46 -6.27 1.07
N HIS A 129 -8.53 -6.09 1.85
CA HIS A 129 -9.52 -5.06 1.57
C HIS A 129 -8.92 -3.65 1.68
N LEU A 130 -8.09 -3.41 2.70
CA LEU A 130 -7.46 -2.11 2.93
C LEU A 130 -6.50 -1.75 1.80
N PHE A 131 -5.73 -2.72 1.30
CA PHE A 131 -4.82 -2.50 0.19
C PHE A 131 -5.58 -2.18 -1.11
N ARG A 132 -6.63 -2.93 -1.42
CA ARG A 132 -7.50 -2.63 -2.57
C ARG A 132 -8.15 -1.25 -2.45
N TYR A 133 -8.60 -0.88 -1.24
CA TYR A 133 -9.09 0.45 -0.94
C TYR A 133 -8.02 1.52 -1.20
N VAL A 134 -6.80 1.34 -0.70
CA VAL A 134 -5.71 2.29 -0.85
C VAL A 134 -5.35 2.47 -2.33
N VAL A 135 -5.18 1.39 -3.08
CA VAL A 135 -4.87 1.45 -4.52
C VAL A 135 -6.00 2.09 -5.31
N GLY A 136 -7.25 1.69 -5.05
CA GLY A 136 -8.41 2.26 -5.73
C GLY A 136 -8.60 3.75 -5.42
N THR A 137 -8.40 4.13 -4.16
CA THR A 137 -8.50 5.53 -3.74
C THR A 137 -7.34 6.36 -4.30
N LEU A 138 -6.11 5.84 -4.33
CA LEU A 138 -4.97 6.49 -4.99
C LEU A 138 -5.26 6.75 -6.48
N ASP A 139 -5.87 5.80 -7.18
CA ASP A 139 -6.22 5.94 -8.59
C ASP A 139 -7.23 7.07 -8.83
N LEU A 140 -8.18 7.27 -7.91
CA LEU A 140 -9.17 8.35 -7.93
C LEU A 140 -8.58 9.70 -7.50
N MET A 141 -7.68 9.71 -6.51
CA MET A 141 -7.09 10.93 -5.96
C MET A 141 -6.04 11.53 -6.90
N VAL A 142 -5.22 10.69 -7.51
CA VAL A 142 -4.04 11.11 -8.28
C VAL A 142 -4.36 11.16 -9.76
N ARG A 143 -4.40 12.36 -10.33
CA ARG A 143 -4.58 12.55 -11.79
C ARG A 143 -3.28 12.31 -12.55
N GLU A 144 -2.22 13.00 -12.14
CA GLU A 144 -0.91 12.93 -12.78
C GLU A 144 0.16 12.59 -11.77
N ASN A 145 1.14 13.46 -11.55
CA ASN A 145 2.29 13.23 -10.70
C ASN A 145 1.95 13.46 -9.23
N TYR A 146 2.58 12.70 -8.35
CA TYR A 146 2.34 12.84 -6.91
C TYR A 146 3.57 12.46 -6.09
N LEU A 147 3.60 12.92 -4.85
CA LEU A 147 4.50 12.47 -3.80
C LEU A 147 3.74 11.59 -2.83
N MET A 148 4.41 10.58 -2.29
CA MET A 148 3.88 9.77 -1.22
C MET A 148 4.70 9.98 0.06
N VAL A 149 4.04 10.35 1.14
CA VAL A 149 4.62 10.50 2.47
C VAL A 149 4.08 9.38 3.35
N TYR A 150 4.94 8.47 3.80
CA TYR A 150 4.59 7.39 4.70
C TYR A 150 5.09 7.71 6.10
N LEU A 151 4.16 7.99 7.00
CA LEU A 151 4.43 8.38 8.38
C LEU A 151 4.50 7.16 9.27
N CYS A 152 5.67 6.92 9.88
CA CYS A 152 5.85 5.92 10.92
C CYS A 152 5.64 6.52 12.31
N ALA A 153 4.94 5.79 13.18
CA ALA A 153 4.71 6.20 14.58
C ALA A 153 5.44 5.26 15.56
N GLY A 154 6.73 5.00 15.35
CA GLY A 154 7.58 4.28 16.32
C GLY A 154 7.28 2.79 16.61
N GLY A 155 6.16 2.25 16.15
CA GLY A 155 5.73 0.88 16.44
C GLY A 155 4.90 0.29 15.31
N GLN A 156 5.60 -0.28 14.30
CA GLN A 156 4.96 -0.86 13.12
C GLN A 156 5.12 -2.37 12.97
N ARG A 157 5.97 -3.01 13.77
CA ARG A 157 6.26 -4.44 13.57
C ARG A 157 5.01 -5.32 13.72
N ASP A 158 4.09 -4.91 14.59
CA ASP A 158 2.82 -5.58 14.84
C ASP A 158 1.72 -5.19 13.85
N LYS A 159 1.98 -4.31 12.87
CA LYS A 159 0.98 -3.82 11.90
C LYS A 159 1.35 -4.06 10.44
N LEU A 160 2.57 -4.53 10.18
CA LEU A 160 3.05 -4.74 8.83
C LEU A 160 2.71 -6.17 8.35
N PRO A 161 2.22 -6.32 7.11
CA PRO A 161 2.01 -7.63 6.50
C PRO A 161 3.36 -8.25 6.10
N GLY A 162 3.35 -9.56 5.79
CA GLY A 162 4.56 -10.29 5.41
C GLY A 162 5.15 -9.84 4.07
N ILE A 163 6.38 -10.27 3.77
CA ILE A 163 7.07 -9.89 2.53
C ILE A 163 6.31 -10.33 1.28
N SER A 164 5.79 -11.57 1.27
CA SER A 164 5.07 -12.12 0.11
C SER A 164 3.88 -11.23 -0.26
N TRP A 165 3.15 -10.74 0.75
CA TRP A 165 2.06 -9.80 0.56
C TRP A 165 2.54 -8.44 0.04
N LEU A 166 3.66 -7.90 0.55
CA LEU A 166 4.21 -6.63 0.06
C LEU A 166 4.66 -6.72 -1.40
N ARG A 167 5.23 -7.86 -1.79
CA ARG A 167 5.61 -8.16 -3.17
C ARG A 167 4.36 -8.21 -4.06
N GLU A 168 3.34 -8.95 -3.65
CA GLU A 168 2.06 -9.04 -4.37
C GLU A 168 1.37 -7.68 -4.49
N CYS A 169 1.47 -6.85 -3.45
CA CYS A 169 0.96 -5.49 -3.48
C CYS A 169 1.67 -4.66 -4.55
N TYR A 170 3.00 -4.69 -4.58
CA TYR A 170 3.75 -3.96 -5.60
C TYR A 170 3.40 -4.39 -7.04
N THR A 171 3.17 -5.68 -7.27
CA THR A 171 2.77 -6.18 -8.60
C THR A 171 1.33 -5.80 -8.95
N THR A 172 0.45 -5.69 -7.96
CA THR A 172 -0.96 -5.30 -8.13
C THR A 172 -1.14 -3.79 -8.39
N ILE A 173 -0.22 -2.94 -7.90
CA ILE A 173 -0.30 -1.50 -8.14
C ILE A 173 -0.19 -1.20 -9.65
N ASN A 174 -1.19 -0.48 -10.15
CA ASN A 174 -1.26 -0.07 -11.56
C ASN A 174 0.05 0.61 -12.01
N HIS A 175 0.51 0.28 -13.21
CA HIS A 175 1.72 0.87 -13.81
C HIS A 175 1.67 2.41 -13.82
N ARG A 176 0.49 3.02 -14.04
CA ARG A 176 0.28 4.48 -14.01
C ARG A 176 0.72 5.08 -12.67
N LEU A 177 0.21 4.52 -11.56
CA LEU A 177 0.54 4.98 -10.21
C LEU A 177 2.03 4.85 -9.90
N ARG A 178 2.69 3.77 -10.34
CA ARG A 178 4.14 3.59 -10.17
C ARG A 178 4.96 4.59 -11.00
N LYS A 179 4.52 4.88 -12.23
CA LYS A 179 5.18 5.82 -13.15
C LYS A 179 5.10 7.25 -12.62
N ASN A 180 3.91 7.64 -12.19
CA ASN A 180 3.56 9.01 -11.80
C ASN A 180 4.11 9.43 -10.44
N LEU A 181 4.42 8.49 -9.55
CA LEU A 181 5.07 8.76 -8.28
C LEU A 181 6.41 9.47 -8.52
N LYS A 182 6.65 10.64 -7.91
CA LYS A 182 7.92 11.38 -8.06
C LYS A 182 8.88 11.15 -6.91
N GLY A 183 8.35 10.97 -5.71
CA GLY A 183 9.10 10.72 -4.49
C GLY A 183 8.26 9.94 -3.50
N PHE A 184 8.91 9.07 -2.75
CA PHE A 184 8.32 8.27 -1.70
C PHE A 184 9.16 8.46 -0.43
N TYR A 185 8.68 9.34 0.44
CA TYR A 185 9.33 9.68 1.70
C TYR A 185 8.78 8.81 2.83
N VAL A 186 9.63 7.98 3.42
CA VAL A 186 9.30 7.19 4.61
C VAL A 186 9.89 7.91 5.81
N VAL A 187 9.01 8.45 6.64
CA VAL A 187 9.35 9.32 7.78
C VAL A 187 9.38 8.50 9.05
N HIS A 188 10.40 8.72 9.88
CA HIS A 188 10.72 7.91 11.07
C HIS A 188 10.88 6.40 10.79
N PRO A 189 11.65 6.00 9.76
CA PRO A 189 11.80 4.61 9.41
C PRO A 189 12.44 3.83 10.56
N THR A 190 11.73 2.82 11.05
CA THR A 190 12.32 1.87 12.01
C THR A 190 13.43 1.04 11.33
N TRP A 191 14.35 0.49 12.12
CA TRP A 191 15.38 -0.44 11.61
C TRP A 191 14.77 -1.57 10.77
N TYR A 192 13.60 -2.07 11.19
CA TYR A 192 12.88 -3.13 10.50
C TYR A 192 12.41 -2.70 9.12
N ILE A 193 11.90 -1.47 8.97
CA ILE A 193 11.48 -0.94 7.66
C ILE A 193 12.68 -0.75 6.73
N LYS A 194 13.81 -0.27 7.26
CA LYS A 194 15.05 -0.13 6.48
C LYS A 194 15.56 -1.50 5.98
N ALA A 195 15.55 -2.51 6.85
CA ALA A 195 15.90 -3.88 6.49
C ALA A 195 14.92 -4.46 5.45
N LEU A 196 13.62 -4.31 5.69
CA LEU A 196 12.56 -4.76 4.79
C LEU A 196 12.69 -4.12 3.40
N ALA A 197 12.89 -2.81 3.33
CA ALA A 197 13.12 -2.08 2.09
C ALA A 197 14.33 -2.63 1.31
N THR A 198 15.39 -3.02 2.02
CA THR A 198 16.59 -3.63 1.44
C THR A 198 16.30 -5.00 0.85
N ILE A 199 15.48 -5.81 1.54
CA ILE A 199 15.10 -7.15 1.11
C ILE A 199 14.12 -7.12 -0.08
N ILE A 200 13.21 -6.15 -0.13
CA ILE A 200 12.27 -6.02 -1.26
C ILE A 200 12.90 -5.34 -2.48
N LYS A 201 14.03 -4.62 -2.30
CA LYS A 201 14.75 -3.88 -3.36
C LYS A 201 14.96 -4.65 -4.68
N PRO A 202 15.36 -5.95 -4.69
CA PRO A 202 15.51 -6.71 -5.94
C PRO A 202 14.19 -6.95 -6.69
N PHE A 203 13.04 -6.89 -6.02
CA PHE A 203 11.72 -7.14 -6.62
C PHE A 203 11.03 -5.86 -7.12
N ILE A 204 11.55 -4.69 -6.76
CA ILE A 204 11.07 -3.38 -7.22
C ILE A 204 12.00 -2.82 -8.31
N SER A 205 11.43 -2.03 -9.22
CA SER A 205 12.24 -1.48 -10.32
C SER A 205 13.31 -0.52 -9.79
N SER A 206 14.49 -0.48 -10.41
CA SER A 206 15.56 0.44 -10.01
C SER A 206 15.11 1.91 -10.03
N LYS A 207 14.19 2.27 -10.94
CA LYS A 207 13.54 3.58 -11.01
C LYS A 207 12.71 3.86 -9.76
N PHE A 208 11.95 2.90 -9.27
CA PHE A 208 11.15 3.04 -8.05
C PHE A 208 12.04 3.12 -6.81
N SER A 209 13.07 2.27 -6.71
CA SER A 209 14.02 2.28 -5.59
C SER A 209 14.71 3.63 -5.41
N ARG A 210 14.95 4.39 -6.50
CA ARG A 210 15.50 5.75 -6.43
C ARG A 210 14.51 6.81 -5.92
N LYS A 211 13.20 6.52 -5.97
CA LYS A 211 12.16 7.41 -5.44
C LYS A 211 11.99 7.23 -3.94
N LEU A 212 12.39 6.09 -3.38
CA LEU A 212 12.27 5.78 -1.97
C LEU A 212 13.38 6.47 -1.18
N GLN A 213 12.99 7.37 -0.28
CA GLN A 213 13.89 8.13 0.58
C GLN A 213 13.45 7.99 2.04
N PHE A 214 14.44 7.79 2.92
CA PHE A 214 14.24 7.74 4.36
C PHE A 214 14.46 9.14 4.94
N VAL A 215 13.56 9.56 5.81
CA VAL A 215 13.57 10.88 6.46
C VAL A 215 13.47 10.64 7.96
N GLU A 216 14.43 11.15 8.73
CA GLU A 216 14.54 10.79 10.15
C GLU A 216 13.65 11.67 11.06
N SER A 217 13.28 12.89 10.61
CA SER A 217 12.43 13.82 11.38
C SER A 217 11.35 14.53 10.53
N LEU A 218 10.32 15.06 11.20
CA LEU A 218 9.32 15.92 10.55
C LEU A 218 9.93 17.24 10.05
N GLN A 219 10.96 17.73 10.72
CA GLN A 219 11.70 18.92 10.29
C GLN A 219 12.40 18.68 8.95
N GLU A 220 13.07 17.53 8.78
CA GLU A 220 13.71 17.18 7.51
C GLU A 220 12.66 17.02 6.39
N LEU A 221 11.49 16.45 6.71
CA LEU A 221 10.37 16.37 5.76
C LEU A 221 9.92 17.76 5.28
N SER A 222 9.84 18.74 6.18
CA SER A 222 9.39 20.11 5.85
C SER A 222 10.30 20.83 4.84
N LEU A 223 11.57 20.42 4.75
CA LEU A 223 12.53 20.95 3.77
C LEU A 223 12.32 20.33 2.38
N LEU A 224 11.67 19.17 2.30
CA LEU A 224 11.47 18.39 1.07
C LEU A 224 10.07 18.56 0.50
N VAL A 225 9.06 18.72 1.36
CA VAL A 225 7.65 18.77 1.02
C VAL A 225 6.99 19.91 1.81
N PRO A 226 6.12 20.74 1.20
CA PRO A 226 5.36 21.73 1.95
C PRO A 226 4.38 21.02 2.91
N VAL A 227 4.78 20.91 4.18
CA VAL A 227 4.04 20.18 5.21
C VAL A 227 2.89 20.98 5.83
N ASP A 228 2.72 22.25 5.48
CA ASP A 228 1.73 23.15 6.10
C ASP A 228 0.28 22.65 5.97
N GLN A 229 0.00 21.86 4.93
CA GLN A 229 -1.32 21.27 4.66
C GLN A 229 -1.40 19.77 5.03
N VAL A 230 -0.27 19.17 5.44
CA VAL A 230 -0.20 17.75 5.77
C VAL A 230 -0.75 17.52 7.17
N GLN A 231 -1.86 16.77 7.27
CA GLN A 231 -2.41 16.38 8.57
C GLN A 231 -1.56 15.28 9.20
N ILE A 232 -0.64 15.67 10.09
CA ILE A 232 0.21 14.73 10.82
C ILE A 232 -0.58 14.13 12.00
N PRO A 233 -0.70 12.80 12.11
CA PRO A 233 -1.32 12.17 13.26
C PRO A 233 -0.59 12.48 14.56
N ALA A 234 -1.33 12.71 15.66
CA ALA A 234 -0.75 12.99 16.97
C ALA A 234 0.27 11.93 17.43
N ALA A 235 0.05 10.65 17.10
CA ALA A 235 0.98 9.57 17.43
C ALA A 235 2.36 9.71 16.74
N VAL A 236 2.40 10.35 15.57
CA VAL A 236 3.64 10.62 14.83
C VAL A 236 4.33 11.84 15.43
N SER A 237 3.61 12.93 15.68
CA SER A 237 4.15 14.13 16.34
C SER A 237 4.74 13.82 17.71
N GLN A 238 4.03 13.04 18.54
CA GLN A 238 4.53 12.61 19.85
C GLN A 238 5.75 11.69 19.78
N TYR A 239 5.95 11.01 18.65
CA TYR A 239 7.15 10.19 18.44
C TYR A 239 8.33 11.07 18.02
N ASP A 240 8.10 12.02 17.10
CA ASP A 240 9.09 13.02 16.67
C ASP A 240 9.62 13.84 17.87
N GLU A 241 8.74 14.28 18.78
CA GLU A 241 9.13 14.99 20.02
C GLU A 241 10.01 14.18 20.98
N LYS A 242 10.03 12.85 20.86
CA LYS A 242 10.78 11.95 21.74
C LYS A 242 12.13 11.52 21.17
N LEU A 243 12.41 11.83 19.91
CA LEU A 243 13.68 11.55 19.23
C LEU A 243 14.74 12.58 19.62
#